data_AF-A0A973I6Y8-F1
#
_entry.id   AF-A0A973I6Y8-F1
#
_cell.length_a   1.000
_cell.length_b   1.000
_cell.length_c   1.000
_cell.angle_alpha   90.00
_cell.angle_beta   90.00
_cell.angle_gamma   90.00
#
_symmetry.space_group_name_H-M   'P 1'
#
loop_
_entity.id
_entity.type
_entity.pdbx_description
1 polymer ?
#
loop_
_entity_poly.entity_id
_entity_poly.type
_entity_poly.pdbx_seq_one_letter_code
_entity_poly.pdbx_strand_id
1 'polypeptide(L)'
;MYQAFYGLKDIPFSIAPNPQYLFLSTRHKEALSHLQYCLNSTGGFVLLTGEVGTGKTTLARTLLASMPEHTDIASILNPSLTEIELLATLCDELSITYPTEPSLKQLVDVISKYLLNNHHQGRQTLLVIDEAQHLRAEVLEQLRLLTNLETDQKKLLQVILIGQPELQQQLKQQHLRQLAQRISARYHLMPLSQTDVSAYIAHRLNVAGRANALFSKKSCDRIFQLSEGIPRVINLICDKALLLAYGEQLTEIGVKSGNQAAEQILFIDYKPSSEKRWLVPAMVSVGSLVVGFGMTWGVMQAYETVI
;
A
#
# COMPACT_ATOMS: atom_id res chain seq x y z
N MET A 1 27.28 -10.83 -1.63
CA MET A 1 28.00 -11.47 -2.76
C MET A 1 27.83 -10.68 -4.06
N TYR A 2 26.61 -10.44 -4.55
CA TYR A 2 26.40 -9.58 -5.74
C TYR A 2 26.80 -8.11 -5.53
N GLN A 3 26.73 -7.60 -4.29
CA GLN A 3 27.05 -6.20 -3.98
C GLN A 3 28.46 -5.82 -4.43
N ALA A 4 29.47 -6.62 -4.05
CA ALA A 4 30.86 -6.37 -4.44
C ALA A 4 31.05 -6.42 -5.96
N PHE A 5 30.40 -7.37 -6.64
CA PHE A 5 30.43 -7.50 -8.10
C PHE A 5 29.86 -6.26 -8.80
N TYR A 6 28.77 -5.70 -8.27
CA TYR A 6 28.16 -4.49 -8.80
C TYR A 6 28.66 -3.19 -8.13
N GLY A 7 29.70 -3.23 -7.30
CA GLY A 7 30.23 -2.03 -6.62
C GLY A 7 29.23 -1.32 -5.70
N LEU A 8 28.31 -2.06 -5.08
CA LEU A 8 27.34 -1.57 -4.12
C LEU A 8 27.90 -1.68 -2.69
N LYS A 9 27.64 -0.66 -1.87
CA LYS A 9 28.05 -0.60 -0.46
C LYS A 9 27.01 -1.20 0.48
N ASP A 10 25.76 -1.30 0.03
CA ASP A 10 24.62 -1.78 0.79
C ASP A 10 23.63 -2.54 -0.13
N ILE A 11 22.60 -3.17 0.43
CA ILE A 11 21.55 -3.91 -0.29
C ILE A 11 20.52 -2.90 -0.82
N PRO A 12 20.58 -2.51 -2.11
CA PRO A 12 19.77 -1.40 -2.61
C PRO A 12 18.28 -1.66 -2.52
N PHE A 13 17.82 -2.91 -2.62
CA PHE A 13 16.40 -3.28 -2.71
C PHE A 13 15.90 -4.04 -1.48
N SER A 14 16.54 -3.85 -0.31
CA SER A 14 16.00 -4.38 0.93
C SER A 14 14.56 -3.88 1.18
N ILE A 15 13.71 -4.77 1.70
CA ILE A 15 12.32 -4.47 2.08
C ILE A 15 12.27 -3.88 3.49
N ALA A 16 13.37 -3.98 4.24
CA ALA A 16 13.47 -3.37 5.56
C ALA A 16 13.30 -1.84 5.44
N PRO A 17 12.49 -1.23 6.32
CA PRO A 17 12.23 0.21 6.23
C PRO A 17 13.49 0.98 6.64
N ASN A 18 14.16 1.61 5.66
CA ASN A 18 15.28 2.51 5.87
C ASN A 18 14.94 3.90 5.30
N PRO A 19 14.89 4.96 6.12
CA PRO A 19 14.57 6.33 5.67
C PRO A 19 15.47 6.86 4.55
N GLN A 20 16.73 6.41 4.47
CA GLN A 20 17.67 6.87 3.44
C GLN A 20 17.27 6.44 2.03
N TYR A 21 16.52 5.34 1.90
CA TYR A 21 16.02 4.81 0.64
C TYR A 21 14.62 5.33 0.28
N LEU A 22 14.09 6.28 1.06
CA LEU A 22 12.79 6.89 0.77
C LEU A 22 12.88 7.73 -0.50
N PHE A 23 12.25 7.22 -1.55
CA PHE A 23 12.00 7.97 -2.76
C PHE A 23 10.67 8.71 -2.66
N LEU A 24 10.73 10.03 -2.52
CA LEU A 24 9.56 10.89 -2.58
C LEU A 24 9.24 11.25 -4.03
N SER A 25 8.39 10.44 -4.68
CA SER A 25 7.83 10.83 -5.98
C SER A 25 7.00 12.12 -5.85
N THR A 26 6.69 12.78 -6.96
CA THR A 26 5.85 14.00 -6.97
C THR A 26 4.54 13.78 -6.21
N ARG A 27 3.91 12.61 -6.40
CA ARG A 27 2.70 12.22 -5.68
C ARG A 27 2.90 12.09 -4.17
N HIS A 28 4.03 11.51 -3.72
CA HIS A 28 4.35 11.41 -2.29
C HIS A 28 4.55 12.80 -1.67
N LYS A 29 5.19 13.72 -2.40
CA LYS A 29 5.38 15.11 -1.94
C LYS A 29 4.04 15.83 -1.82
N GLU A 30 3.17 15.70 -2.82
CA GLU A 30 1.81 16.24 -2.77
C GLU A 30 1.02 15.66 -1.59
N ALA A 31 1.12 14.34 -1.36
CA ALA A 31 0.50 13.67 -0.22
C ALA A 31 0.98 14.27 1.10
N LEU A 32 2.30 14.38 1.30
CA LEU A 32 2.88 14.94 2.52
C LEU A 32 2.43 16.38 2.74
N SER A 33 2.53 17.25 1.73
CA SER A 33 2.08 18.64 1.84
C SER A 33 0.60 18.75 2.20
N HIS A 34 -0.25 17.93 1.58
CA HIS A 34 -1.68 17.89 1.87
C HIS A 34 -1.96 17.42 3.29
N LEU A 35 -1.30 16.34 3.75
CA LEU A 35 -1.44 15.82 5.10
C LEU A 35 -0.96 16.84 6.14
N GLN A 36 0.21 17.46 5.94
CA GLN A 36 0.76 18.50 6.82
C GLN A 36 -0.17 19.71 6.93
N TYR A 37 -0.71 20.18 5.79
CA TYR A 37 -1.66 21.29 5.79
C TYR A 37 -2.90 20.98 6.64
N CYS A 38 -3.48 19.79 6.48
CA CYS A 38 -4.68 19.40 7.23
C CYS A 38 -4.43 19.21 8.72
N LEU A 39 -3.27 18.66 9.11
CA LEU A 39 -2.87 18.56 10.52
C LEU A 39 -2.70 19.94 11.17
N ASN A 40 -2.23 20.94 10.42
CA ASN A 40 -2.06 22.30 10.94
C ASN A 40 -3.36 23.12 10.98
N SER A 41 -4.30 22.86 10.06
CA SER A 41 -5.45 23.74 9.80
C SER A 41 -6.76 23.23 10.38
N THR A 42 -6.96 21.91 10.42
CA THR A 42 -8.25 21.29 10.70
C THR A 42 -8.03 20.03 11.53
N GLY A 43 -8.12 20.15 12.85
CA GLY A 43 -8.08 18.99 13.73
C GLY A 43 -9.19 17.98 13.40
N GLY A 44 -8.98 16.70 13.74
CA GLY A 44 -9.92 15.61 13.44
C GLY A 44 -9.22 14.40 12.82
N PHE A 45 -9.91 13.71 11.91
CA PHE A 45 -9.39 12.52 11.25
C PHE A 45 -8.74 12.84 9.91
N VAL A 46 -7.60 12.24 9.67
CA VAL A 46 -6.90 12.22 8.39
C VAL A 46 -6.79 10.76 7.95
N LEU A 47 -7.16 10.48 6.71
CA LEU A 47 -7.15 9.13 6.16
C LEU A 47 -6.09 9.00 5.06
N LEU A 48 -5.11 8.13 5.27
CA LEU A 48 -4.12 7.72 4.28
C LEU A 48 -4.37 6.26 3.89
N THR A 49 -4.77 6.02 2.64
CA THR A 49 -5.00 4.67 2.13
C THR A 49 -4.10 4.35 0.96
N GLY A 50 -4.00 3.09 0.57
CA GLY A 50 -3.22 2.66 -0.59
C GLY A 50 -2.97 1.16 -0.57
N GLU A 51 -2.60 0.59 -1.70
CA GLU A 51 -2.31 -0.84 -1.81
C GLU A 51 -1.15 -1.28 -0.91
N VAL A 52 -1.06 -2.58 -0.64
CA VAL A 52 0.04 -3.15 0.14
C VAL A 52 1.38 -2.84 -0.56
N GLY A 53 2.36 -2.37 0.22
CA GLY A 53 3.70 -2.10 -0.31
C GLY A 53 3.86 -0.82 -1.12
N THR A 54 2.84 0.06 -1.16
CA THR A 54 2.89 1.40 -1.78
C THR A 54 3.76 2.42 -1.02
N GLY A 55 4.17 2.12 0.22
CA GLY A 55 5.02 3.00 1.02
C GLY A 55 4.27 3.86 2.05
N LYS A 56 3.01 3.52 2.36
CA LYS A 56 2.17 4.23 3.37
C LYS A 56 2.90 4.45 4.70
N THR A 57 3.43 3.39 5.32
CA THR A 57 4.16 3.45 6.59
C THR A 57 5.42 4.32 6.47
N THR A 58 6.14 4.26 5.35
CA THR A 58 7.32 5.08 5.13
C THR A 58 6.95 6.56 5.00
N LEU A 59 5.86 6.87 4.28
CA LEU A 59 5.32 8.23 4.16
C LEU A 59 4.87 8.77 5.53
N ALA A 60 4.17 7.95 6.32
CA ALA A 60 3.76 8.31 7.67
C ALA A 60 4.96 8.58 8.59
N ARG A 61 6.00 7.74 8.58
CA ARG A 61 7.24 8.00 9.35
C ARG A 61 7.90 9.31 8.94
N THR A 62 7.90 9.63 7.64
CA THR A 62 8.44 10.90 7.13
C THR A 62 7.63 12.09 7.61
N LEU A 63 6.30 11.95 7.61
CA LEU A 63 5.39 12.94 8.14
C LEU A 63 5.65 13.19 9.64
N LEU A 64 5.78 12.13 10.44
CA LEU A 64 6.06 12.22 11.87
C LEU A 64 7.43 12.85 12.16
N ALA A 65 8.45 12.52 11.38
CA ALA A 65 9.77 13.14 11.49
C ALA A 65 9.77 14.65 11.15
N SER A 66 8.75 15.12 10.43
CA SER A 66 8.56 16.54 10.10
C SER A 66 7.60 17.28 11.04
N MET A 67 7.02 16.59 12.03
CA MET A 67 6.12 17.22 12.99
C MET A 67 6.88 18.17 13.92
N PRO A 68 6.23 19.27 14.37
CA PRO A 68 6.85 20.18 15.33
C PRO A 68 7.23 19.49 16.64
N GLU A 69 8.28 19.98 17.31
CA GLU A 69 8.74 19.44 18.61
C GLU A 69 7.69 19.53 19.74
N HIS A 70 6.66 20.37 19.58
CA HIS A 70 5.56 20.54 20.53
C HIS A 70 4.35 19.63 20.24
N THR A 71 4.56 18.56 19.47
CA THR A 71 3.54 17.56 19.15
C THR A 71 3.83 16.25 19.86
N ASP A 72 2.88 15.81 20.68
CA ASP A 72 2.92 14.53 21.38
C ASP A 72 2.33 13.47 20.45
N ILE A 73 3.14 12.47 20.12
CA ILE A 73 2.79 11.45 19.12
C ILE A 73 2.60 10.11 19.82
N ALA A 74 1.44 9.49 19.60
CA ALA A 74 1.18 8.10 19.94
C ALA A 74 1.03 7.27 18.67
N SER A 75 1.71 6.12 18.59
CA SER A 75 1.70 5.28 17.38
C SER A 75 1.22 3.86 17.68
N ILE A 76 0.14 3.43 17.02
CA ILE A 76 -0.43 2.08 17.14
C ILE A 76 -0.21 1.35 15.81
N LEU A 77 0.66 0.34 15.82
CA LEU A 77 1.07 -0.39 14.60
C LEU A 77 0.31 -1.71 14.38
N ASN A 78 -0.29 -2.28 15.44
CA ASN A 78 -1.05 -3.51 15.37
C ASN A 78 -2.44 -3.30 16.01
N PRO A 79 -3.44 -2.89 15.23
CA PRO A 79 -4.72 -2.44 15.79
C PRO A 79 -5.74 -3.57 16.03
N SER A 80 -5.30 -4.81 16.27
CA SER A 80 -6.19 -5.92 16.65
C SER A 80 -6.61 -5.82 18.12
N LEU A 81 -7.18 -4.67 18.49
CA LEU A 81 -7.40 -4.26 19.87
C LEU A 81 -8.90 -4.13 20.19
N THR A 82 -9.22 -4.31 21.46
CA THR A 82 -10.47 -3.88 22.04
C THR A 82 -10.50 -2.38 22.32
N GLU A 83 -11.67 -1.83 22.64
CA GLU A 83 -11.82 -0.42 22.99
C GLU A 83 -10.95 -0.06 24.19
N ILE A 84 -10.90 -0.93 25.21
CA ILE A 84 -10.07 -0.73 26.41
C ILE A 84 -8.58 -0.83 26.05
N GLU A 85 -8.19 -1.86 25.30
CA GLU A 85 -6.79 -2.05 24.89
C GLU A 85 -6.28 -0.90 24.02
N LEU A 86 -7.10 -0.35 23.11
CA LEU A 86 -6.76 0.82 22.32
C LEU A 86 -6.46 2.03 23.23
N LEU A 87 -7.36 2.32 24.18
CA LEU A 87 -7.19 3.46 25.07
C LEU A 87 -6.03 3.28 26.05
N ALA A 88 -5.80 2.06 26.54
CA ALA A 88 -4.66 1.73 27.37
C ALA A 88 -3.35 1.90 26.59
N THR A 89 -3.28 1.39 25.36
CA THR A 89 -2.12 1.57 24.46
C THR A 89 -1.86 3.05 24.19
N LEU A 90 -2.91 3.85 23.97
CA LEU A 90 -2.78 5.30 23.83
C LEU A 90 -2.22 5.96 25.09
N CYS A 91 -2.64 5.50 26.27
CA CYS A 91 -2.07 5.99 27.52
C CYS A 91 -0.59 5.61 27.65
N ASP A 92 -0.23 4.37 27.33
CA ASP A 92 1.16 3.90 27.39
C ASP A 92 2.07 4.70 26.45
N GLU A 93 1.66 4.90 25.19
CA GLU A 93 2.39 5.69 24.19
C GLU A 93 2.54 7.17 24.60
N LEU A 94 1.53 7.76 25.25
CA LEU A 94 1.57 9.13 25.77
C LEU A 94 2.15 9.22 27.20
N SER A 95 2.60 8.12 27.78
CA SER A 95 3.10 8.05 29.17
C SER A 95 2.09 8.57 30.22
N ILE A 96 0.80 8.32 30.00
CA ILE A 96 -0.30 8.65 30.91
C ILE A 96 -0.47 7.53 31.93
N THR A 97 -0.49 7.86 33.22
CA THR A 97 -0.76 6.88 34.27
C THR A 97 -2.26 6.60 34.41
N TYR A 98 -2.63 5.32 34.49
CA TYR A 98 -4.00 4.86 34.69
C TYR A 98 -4.04 3.68 35.70
N PRO A 99 -5.22 3.34 36.26
CA PRO A 99 -5.37 2.23 37.21
C PRO A 99 -5.05 0.84 36.60
N THR A 100 -4.64 -0.14 37.41
CA THR A 100 -4.23 -1.49 36.97
C THR A 100 -5.33 -2.27 36.24
N GLU A 101 -6.60 -2.00 36.53
CA GLU A 101 -7.77 -2.58 35.85
C GLU A 101 -8.75 -1.44 35.52
N PRO A 102 -8.45 -0.66 34.47
CA PRO A 102 -9.18 0.54 34.21
C PRO A 102 -10.49 0.22 33.47
N SER A 103 -11.57 0.83 33.91
CA SER A 103 -12.79 0.90 33.11
C SER A 103 -12.58 1.81 31.90
N LEU A 104 -13.37 1.61 30.85
CA LEU A 104 -13.36 2.47 29.67
C LEU A 104 -13.49 3.96 30.04
N LYS A 105 -14.38 4.28 30.98
CA LYS A 105 -14.57 5.65 31.48
C LYS A 105 -13.30 6.21 32.13
N GLN A 106 -12.64 5.45 32.98
CA GLN A 106 -11.41 5.91 33.65
C GLN A 106 -10.31 6.23 32.62
N LEU A 107 -10.17 5.42 31.57
CA LEU A 107 -9.23 5.71 30.49
C LEU A 107 -9.60 6.99 29.74
N VAL A 108 -10.88 7.14 29.37
CA VAL A 108 -11.38 8.36 28.72
C VAL A 108 -11.13 9.60 29.59
N ASP A 109 -11.36 9.51 30.90
CA ASP A 109 -11.19 10.64 31.83
C ASP A 109 -9.71 11.07 31.92
N VAL A 110 -8.78 10.12 32.05
CA VAL A 110 -7.34 10.46 32.11
C VAL A 110 -6.80 10.98 30.78
N ILE A 111 -7.24 10.41 29.66
CA ILE A 111 -6.89 10.90 28.31
C ILE A 111 -7.44 12.31 28.12
N SER A 112 -8.70 12.55 28.46
CA SER A 112 -9.34 13.87 28.32
C SER A 112 -8.58 14.93 29.12
N LYS A 113 -8.20 14.61 30.36
CA LYS A 113 -7.41 15.50 31.21
C LYS A 113 -6.03 15.79 30.61
N TYR A 114 -5.36 14.77 30.08
CA TYR A 114 -4.08 14.92 29.40
C TYR A 114 -4.18 15.84 28.17
N LEU A 115 -5.15 15.57 27.29
CA LEU A 115 -5.38 16.34 26.07
C LEU A 115 -5.68 17.81 26.36
N LEU A 116 -6.49 18.10 27.39
CA LEU A 116 -6.74 19.46 27.85
C LEU A 116 -5.48 20.15 28.39
N ASN A 117 -4.71 19.46 29.22
CA ASN A 117 -3.45 20.01 29.75
C ASN A 117 -2.44 20.32 28.63
N ASN A 118 -2.28 19.41 27.67
CA ASN A 118 -1.43 19.64 26.49
C ASN A 118 -1.87 20.87 25.71
N HIS A 119 -3.18 21.00 25.47
CA HIS A 119 -3.72 22.15 24.78
C HIS A 119 -3.45 23.46 25.53
N HIS A 120 -3.61 23.49 26.85
CA HIS A 120 -3.28 24.66 27.67
C HIS A 120 -1.79 25.04 27.61
N GLN A 121 -0.92 24.06 27.39
CA GLN A 121 0.52 24.27 27.17
C GLN A 121 0.87 24.63 25.72
N GLY A 122 -0.12 24.77 24.83
CA GLY A 122 0.08 25.03 23.41
C GLY A 122 0.60 23.82 22.62
N ARG A 123 0.59 22.62 23.21
CA ARG A 123 1.02 21.38 22.58
C ARG A 123 -0.12 20.74 21.81
N GLN A 124 0.24 19.97 20.78
CA GLN A 124 -0.69 19.18 19.99
C GLN A 124 -0.58 17.71 20.37
N THR A 125 -1.66 16.94 20.23
CA THR A 125 -1.62 15.48 20.41
C THR A 125 -2.06 14.80 19.12
N LEU A 126 -1.22 13.90 18.61
CA LEU A 126 -1.40 13.18 17.37
C LEU A 126 -1.39 11.66 17.64
N LEU A 127 -2.48 11.00 17.29
CA LEU A 127 -2.58 9.54 17.28
C LEU A 127 -2.44 9.03 15.85
N VAL A 128 -1.47 8.16 15.62
CA VAL A 128 -1.28 7.46 14.35
C VAL A 128 -1.68 6.01 14.52
N ILE A 129 -2.54 5.52 13.64
CA ILE A 129 -2.94 4.10 13.61
C ILE A 129 -2.59 3.54 12.24
N ASP A 130 -1.63 2.61 12.21
CA ASP A 130 -1.27 1.86 11.00
C ASP A 130 -2.08 0.57 10.89
N GLU A 131 -2.26 0.09 9.66
CA GLU A 131 -3.11 -1.07 9.32
C GLU A 131 -4.55 -0.98 9.89
N ALA A 132 -5.11 0.23 9.90
CA ALA A 132 -6.39 0.56 10.54
C ALA A 132 -7.62 -0.17 9.95
N GLN A 133 -7.49 -0.86 8.81
CA GLN A 133 -8.56 -1.75 8.31
C GLN A 133 -8.84 -2.94 9.24
N HIS A 134 -7.93 -3.27 10.16
CA HIS A 134 -8.14 -4.32 11.15
C HIS A 134 -8.89 -3.83 12.40
N LEU A 135 -9.13 -2.52 12.53
CA LEU A 135 -9.97 -2.00 13.61
C LEU A 135 -11.40 -2.48 13.46
N ARG A 136 -11.99 -2.91 14.59
CA ARG A 136 -13.42 -3.18 14.67
C ARG A 136 -14.21 -1.86 14.64
N ALA A 137 -15.46 -1.93 14.19
CA ALA A 137 -16.30 -0.74 14.04
C ALA A 137 -16.56 -0.03 15.38
N GLU A 138 -16.67 -0.78 16.47
CA GLU A 138 -16.85 -0.26 17.84
C GLU A 138 -15.64 0.56 18.29
N VAL A 139 -14.44 0.14 17.90
CA VAL A 139 -13.18 0.84 18.22
C VAL A 139 -13.06 2.14 17.41
N LEU A 140 -13.44 2.11 16.13
CA LEU A 140 -13.54 3.31 15.30
C LEU A 140 -14.55 4.31 15.89
N GLU A 141 -15.70 3.82 16.35
CA GLU A 141 -16.70 4.67 17.02
C GLU A 141 -16.17 5.26 18.32
N GLN A 142 -15.41 4.49 19.11
CA GLN A 142 -14.76 5.01 20.32
C GLN A 142 -13.74 6.13 19.99
N LEU A 143 -12.97 5.99 18.91
CA LEU A 143 -12.09 7.05 18.42
C LEU A 143 -12.90 8.29 17.99
N ARG A 144 -14.05 8.10 17.34
CA ARG A 144 -14.96 9.19 16.97
C ARG A 144 -15.46 9.93 18.22
N LEU A 145 -15.75 9.20 19.30
CA LEU A 145 -16.17 9.79 20.57
C LEU A 145 -15.04 10.57 21.24
N LEU A 146 -13.82 10.05 21.27
CA LEU A 146 -12.65 10.76 21.82
C LEU A 146 -12.34 12.07 21.07
N THR A 147 -12.43 12.06 19.74
CA THR A 147 -12.19 13.26 18.93
C THR A 147 -13.31 14.31 19.04
N ASN A 148 -14.42 14.02 19.75
CA ASN A 148 -15.36 15.07 20.18
C ASN A 148 -14.78 16.02 21.20
N LEU A 149 -13.71 15.62 21.90
CA LEU A 149 -13.09 16.47 22.90
C LEU A 149 -12.47 17.67 22.18
N GLU A 150 -13.14 18.80 22.29
CA GLU A 150 -12.80 20.06 21.66
C GLU A 150 -12.99 21.23 22.63
N THR A 151 -12.15 22.24 22.51
CA THR A 151 -12.46 23.57 23.03
C THR A 151 -13.30 24.33 22.00
N ASP A 152 -13.84 25.49 22.37
CA ASP A 152 -14.62 26.35 21.46
C ASP A 152 -13.87 26.70 20.15
N GLN A 153 -12.56 26.46 20.08
CA GLN A 153 -11.71 26.87 18.97
C GLN A 153 -10.92 25.73 18.31
N LYS A 154 -10.62 24.62 19.00
CA LYS A 154 -9.74 23.56 18.47
C LYS A 154 -10.09 22.16 18.97
N LYS A 155 -9.91 21.17 18.09
CA LYS A 155 -9.88 19.75 18.46
C LYS A 155 -8.65 19.44 19.30
N LEU A 156 -8.82 18.64 20.35
CA LEU A 156 -7.74 18.31 21.29
C LEU A 156 -6.90 17.10 20.85
N LEU A 157 -7.48 16.21 20.03
CA LEU A 157 -6.83 15.03 19.48
C LEU A 157 -6.95 15.00 17.95
N GLN A 158 -5.82 14.81 17.28
CA GLN A 158 -5.76 14.53 15.85
C GLN A 158 -5.49 13.06 15.62
N VAL A 159 -6.13 12.46 14.63
CA VAL A 159 -5.99 11.02 14.34
C VAL A 159 -5.64 10.83 12.87
N ILE A 160 -4.53 10.15 12.60
CA ILE A 160 -4.17 9.68 11.26
C ILE A 160 -4.47 8.18 11.19
N LEU A 161 -5.43 7.82 10.34
CA LEU A 161 -5.75 6.43 10.01
C LEU A 161 -4.99 6.05 8.73
N ILE A 162 -4.10 5.08 8.83
CA ILE A 162 -3.34 4.53 7.71
C ILE A 162 -3.84 3.12 7.47
N GLY A 163 -4.19 2.79 6.23
CA GLY A 163 -4.68 1.46 5.93
C GLY A 163 -4.78 1.13 4.46
N GLN A 164 -5.39 -0.01 4.19
CA GLN A 164 -5.64 -0.53 2.85
C GLN A 164 -6.99 -0.01 2.30
N PRO A 165 -7.31 -0.18 1.00
CA PRO A 165 -8.58 0.31 0.42
C PRO A 165 -9.85 -0.19 1.15
N GLU A 166 -9.78 -1.35 1.80
CA GLU A 166 -10.81 -1.96 2.64
C GLU A 166 -11.28 -1.02 3.74
N LEU A 167 -10.38 -0.22 4.30
CA LEU A 167 -10.73 0.80 5.30
C LEU A 167 -11.70 1.84 4.72
N GLN A 168 -11.53 2.24 3.46
CA GLN A 168 -12.48 3.15 2.83
C GLN A 168 -13.86 2.50 2.65
N GLN A 169 -13.89 1.19 2.39
CA GLN A 169 -15.14 0.45 2.25
C GLN A 169 -15.85 0.32 3.61
N GLN A 170 -15.11 0.01 4.67
CA GLN A 170 -15.61 0.00 6.05
C GLN A 170 -16.21 1.36 6.42
N LEU A 171 -15.49 2.45 6.16
CA LEU A 171 -15.96 3.81 6.47
C LEU A 171 -17.21 4.25 5.69
N LYS A 172 -17.55 3.58 4.58
CA LYS A 172 -18.80 3.82 3.83
C LYS A 172 -20.01 3.12 4.46
N GLN A 173 -19.82 2.21 5.42
CA GLN A 173 -20.91 1.50 6.07
C GLN A 173 -21.78 2.48 6.89
N GLN A 174 -23.08 2.20 6.96
CA GLN A 174 -24.07 3.12 7.53
C GLN A 174 -23.76 3.51 8.98
N HIS A 175 -23.27 2.56 9.79
CA HIS A 175 -22.95 2.80 11.20
C HIS A 175 -21.65 3.60 11.41
N LEU A 176 -20.76 3.70 10.41
CA LEU A 176 -19.53 4.51 10.47
C LEU A 176 -19.64 5.84 9.71
N ARG A 177 -20.80 6.15 9.13
CA ARG A 177 -21.02 7.37 8.34
C ARG A 177 -20.68 8.65 9.11
N GLN A 178 -20.93 8.68 10.42
CA GLN A 178 -20.62 9.84 11.27
C GLN A 178 -19.11 10.07 11.42
N LEU A 179 -18.32 8.99 11.54
CA LEU A 179 -16.86 9.08 11.56
C LEU A 179 -16.36 9.53 10.19
N ALA A 180 -16.87 8.94 9.12
CA ALA A 180 -16.47 9.29 7.76
C ALA A 180 -16.65 10.79 7.47
N GLN A 181 -17.72 11.42 7.98
CA GLN A 181 -17.95 12.87 7.84
C GLN A 181 -16.93 13.75 8.58
N ARG A 182 -16.23 13.20 9.58
CA ARG A 182 -15.19 13.90 10.37
C ARG A 182 -13.78 13.77 9.79
N ILE A 183 -13.65 13.04 8.69
CA ILE A 183 -12.39 12.91 7.97
C ILE A 183 -12.18 14.20 7.17
N SER A 184 -11.29 15.05 7.68
CA SER A 184 -10.95 16.35 7.10
C SER A 184 -10.09 16.21 5.84
N ALA A 185 -9.27 15.16 5.77
CA ALA A 185 -8.43 14.85 4.64
C ALA A 185 -8.48 13.38 4.27
N ARG A 186 -8.59 13.10 2.97
CA ARG A 186 -8.45 11.75 2.40
C ARG A 186 -7.36 11.79 1.34
N TYR A 187 -6.37 10.94 1.49
CA TYR A 187 -5.37 10.71 0.47
C TYR A 187 -5.29 9.22 0.14
N HIS A 188 -5.28 8.90 -1.15
CA HIS A 188 -5.08 7.54 -1.64
C HIS A 188 -3.75 7.47 -2.38
N LEU A 189 -2.79 6.77 -1.77
CA LEU A 189 -1.45 6.60 -2.27
C LEU A 189 -1.45 5.59 -3.42
N MET A 190 -1.38 6.13 -4.63
CA MET A 190 -1.28 5.36 -5.86
C MET A 190 0.13 4.75 -6.00
N PRO A 191 0.24 3.60 -6.69
CA PRO A 191 1.53 3.07 -7.15
C PRO A 191 2.34 4.09 -7.96
N LEU A 192 3.65 3.83 -8.08
CA LEU A 192 4.56 4.66 -8.86
C LEU A 192 4.20 4.61 -10.35
N SER A 193 4.31 5.74 -11.04
CA SER A 193 4.17 5.78 -12.49
C SER A 193 5.38 5.13 -13.18
N GLN A 194 5.26 4.79 -14.46
CA GLN A 194 6.39 4.24 -15.24
C GLN A 194 7.64 5.12 -15.19
N THR A 195 7.47 6.44 -15.25
CA THR A 195 8.58 7.41 -15.13
C THR A 195 9.17 7.39 -13.73
N ASP A 196 8.34 7.26 -12.70
CA ASP A 196 8.78 7.19 -11.31
C ASP A 196 9.51 5.87 -11.00
N VAL A 197 9.14 4.74 -11.61
CA VAL A 197 9.82 3.45 -11.37
C VAL A 197 11.29 3.52 -11.79
N SER A 198 11.59 4.12 -12.94
CA SER A 198 12.96 4.28 -13.39
C SER A 198 13.76 5.18 -12.44
N ALA A 199 13.17 6.30 -12.02
CA ALA A 199 13.78 7.20 -11.04
C ALA A 199 13.95 6.55 -9.66
N TYR A 200 13.00 5.73 -9.24
CA TYR A 200 13.02 4.96 -7.99
C TYR A 200 14.19 3.97 -7.95
N ILE A 201 14.32 3.14 -8.99
CA ILE A 201 15.41 2.16 -9.12
C ILE A 201 16.77 2.90 -9.10
N ALA A 202 16.91 3.97 -9.89
CA ALA A 202 18.12 4.77 -9.92
C ALA A 202 18.43 5.41 -8.57
N HIS A 203 17.43 5.96 -7.88
CA HIS A 203 17.58 6.53 -6.55
C HIS A 203 18.11 5.49 -5.54
N ARG A 204 17.50 4.30 -5.48
CA ARG A 204 17.94 3.26 -4.54
C ARG A 204 19.36 2.76 -4.82
N LEU A 205 19.74 2.64 -6.09
CA LEU A 205 21.12 2.32 -6.47
C LEU A 205 22.12 3.40 -6.08
N ASN A 206 21.73 4.67 -6.25
CA ASN A 206 22.57 5.81 -5.87
C ASN A 206 22.81 5.84 -4.35
N VAL A 207 21.76 5.64 -3.55
CA VAL A 207 21.87 5.52 -2.08
C VAL A 207 22.79 4.36 -1.68
N ALA A 208 22.71 3.23 -2.40
CA ALA A 208 23.62 2.09 -2.20
C ALA A 208 25.05 2.31 -2.74
N GLY A 209 25.39 3.52 -3.19
CA GLY A 209 26.74 3.93 -3.59
C GLY A 209 27.05 3.83 -5.07
N ARG A 210 26.05 3.66 -5.94
CA ARG A 210 26.25 3.54 -7.39
C ARG A 210 25.42 4.55 -8.20
N ALA A 211 26.11 5.52 -8.81
CA ALA A 211 25.49 6.52 -9.68
C ALA A 211 25.17 6.02 -11.10
N ASN A 212 25.93 5.04 -11.61
CA ASN A 212 25.76 4.51 -12.96
C ASN A 212 24.58 3.54 -13.04
N ALA A 213 23.79 3.65 -14.11
CA ALA A 213 22.66 2.76 -14.35
C ALA A 213 23.09 1.29 -14.39
N LEU A 214 22.35 0.45 -13.67
CA LEU A 214 22.49 -1.01 -13.70
C LEU A 214 21.38 -1.67 -14.52
N PHE A 215 20.20 -1.08 -14.51
CA PHE A 215 19.04 -1.58 -15.22
C PHE A 215 18.89 -0.82 -16.53
N SER A 216 18.82 -1.57 -17.63
CA SER A 216 18.49 -1.00 -18.93
C SER A 216 17.10 -0.36 -18.90
N LYS A 217 16.86 0.67 -19.74
CA LYS A 217 15.53 1.32 -19.84
C LYS A 217 14.40 0.31 -20.09
N LYS A 218 14.64 -0.65 -21.00
CA LYS A 218 13.68 -1.73 -21.31
C LYS A 218 13.42 -2.64 -20.10
N SER A 219 14.43 -2.85 -19.25
CA SER A 219 14.27 -3.61 -18.00
C SER A 219 13.39 -2.85 -17.01
N CYS A 220 13.62 -1.54 -16.82
CA CYS A 220 12.75 -0.70 -15.98
C CYS A 220 11.30 -0.68 -16.47
N ASP A 221 11.08 -0.53 -17.77
CA ASP A 221 9.74 -0.59 -18.38
C ASP A 221 9.05 -1.93 -18.11
N ARG A 222 9.81 -3.03 -18.23
CA ARG A 222 9.29 -4.37 -17.96
C ARG A 222 8.99 -4.58 -16.48
N ILE A 223 9.86 -4.11 -15.58
CA ILE A 223 9.65 -4.16 -14.13
C ILE A 223 8.39 -3.37 -13.75
N PHE A 224 8.16 -2.20 -14.35
CA PHE A 224 6.91 -1.45 -14.15
C PHE A 224 5.68 -2.28 -14.54
N GLN A 225 5.68 -2.92 -15.73
CA GLN A 225 4.57 -3.76 -16.16
C GLN A 225 4.31 -4.95 -15.23
N LEU A 226 5.37 -5.54 -14.66
CA LEU A 226 5.29 -6.72 -13.79
C LEU A 226 4.89 -6.37 -12.34
N SER A 227 5.29 -5.20 -11.87
CA SER A 227 5.04 -4.74 -10.50
C SER A 227 3.80 -3.85 -10.37
N GLU A 228 3.24 -3.40 -11.49
CA GLU A 228 2.22 -2.35 -11.57
C GLU A 228 2.61 -1.06 -10.82
N GLY A 229 3.92 -0.82 -10.66
CA GLY A 229 4.45 0.34 -9.95
C GLY A 229 4.48 0.20 -8.42
N ILE A 230 4.19 -0.97 -7.85
CA ILE A 230 4.21 -1.19 -6.40
C ILE A 230 5.67 -1.29 -5.90
N PRO A 231 6.16 -0.35 -5.06
CA PRO A 231 7.54 -0.32 -4.57
C PRO A 231 8.02 -1.65 -3.99
N ARG A 232 7.22 -2.31 -3.14
CA ARG A 232 7.58 -3.62 -2.56
C ARG A 232 7.84 -4.68 -3.62
N VAL A 233 7.00 -4.76 -4.64
CA VAL A 233 7.15 -5.72 -5.74
C VAL A 233 8.34 -5.35 -6.63
N ILE A 234 8.54 -4.06 -6.92
CA ILE A 234 9.73 -3.57 -7.62
C ILE A 234 11.00 -4.02 -6.91
N ASN A 235 11.06 -3.86 -5.58
CA ASN A 235 12.22 -4.23 -4.78
C ASN A 235 12.52 -5.71 -4.85
N LEU A 236 11.49 -6.55 -4.68
CA LEU A 236 11.62 -8.00 -4.80
C LEU A 236 12.18 -8.38 -6.17
N ILE A 237 11.56 -7.88 -7.25
CA ILE A 237 11.99 -8.19 -8.63
C ILE A 237 13.43 -7.72 -8.87
N CYS A 238 13.78 -6.51 -8.44
CA CYS A 238 15.11 -5.95 -8.66
C CYS A 238 16.20 -6.70 -7.88
N ASP A 239 15.96 -7.02 -6.61
CA ASP A 239 16.91 -7.79 -5.79
C ASP A 239 17.18 -9.17 -6.41
N LYS A 240 16.11 -9.85 -6.83
CA LYS A 240 16.22 -11.16 -7.47
C LYS A 240 16.88 -11.08 -8.86
N ALA A 241 16.56 -10.05 -9.64
CA ALA A 241 17.18 -9.83 -10.95
C ALA A 241 18.70 -9.59 -10.82
N LEU A 242 19.15 -8.84 -9.80
CA LEU A 242 20.58 -8.67 -9.50
C LEU A 242 21.26 -10.00 -9.19
N LEU A 243 20.61 -10.85 -8.38
CA LEU A 243 21.15 -12.15 -8.00
C LEU A 243 21.24 -13.10 -9.21
N LEU A 244 20.22 -13.16 -10.06
CA LEU A 244 20.23 -13.99 -11.27
C LEU A 244 21.30 -13.52 -12.27
N ALA A 245 21.35 -12.22 -12.54
CA ALA A 245 22.35 -11.62 -13.43
C ALA A 245 23.77 -11.83 -12.90
N TYR A 246 23.97 -11.83 -11.57
CA TYR A 246 25.26 -12.14 -10.95
C TYR A 246 25.67 -13.60 -11.19
N GLY A 247 24.73 -14.55 -11.11
CA GLY A 247 24.97 -15.96 -11.43
C GLY A 247 25.42 -16.18 -12.88
N GLU A 248 24.95 -15.35 -13.80
CA GLU A 248 25.35 -15.32 -15.21
C GLU A 248 26.53 -14.36 -15.51
N GLN A 249 27.11 -13.73 -14.48
CA GLN A 249 28.19 -12.74 -14.58
C GLN A 249 27.89 -11.54 -15.51
N LEU A 250 26.62 -11.12 -15.61
CA LEU A 250 26.21 -10.00 -16.44
C LEU A 250 26.49 -8.66 -15.76
N THR A 251 27.06 -7.70 -16.49
CA THR A 251 27.36 -6.35 -15.97
C THR A 251 26.18 -5.38 -16.01
N GLU A 252 25.14 -5.69 -16.79
CA GLU A 252 23.90 -4.93 -16.94
C GLU A 252 22.68 -5.84 -16.80
N ILE A 253 21.63 -5.35 -16.13
CA ILE A 253 20.37 -6.07 -15.94
C ILE A 253 19.42 -5.75 -17.10
N GLY A 254 19.28 -6.74 -17.98
CA GLY A 254 18.37 -6.74 -19.11
C GLY A 254 16.96 -7.25 -18.76
N VAL A 255 16.08 -7.23 -19.78
CA VAL A 255 14.69 -7.69 -19.68
C VAL A 255 14.58 -9.17 -19.27
N LYS A 256 15.51 -10.02 -19.74
CA LYS A 256 15.49 -11.47 -19.45
C LYS A 256 15.57 -11.77 -17.95
N SER A 257 16.55 -11.17 -17.27
CA SER A 257 16.73 -11.34 -15.82
C SER A 257 15.54 -10.79 -15.03
N GLY A 258 14.92 -9.68 -15.49
CA GLY A 258 13.70 -9.14 -14.90
C GLY A 258 12.50 -10.08 -15.01
N ASN A 259 12.31 -10.73 -16.17
CA ASN A 259 11.26 -11.72 -16.36
C ASN A 259 11.47 -12.97 -15.50
N GLN A 260 12.68 -13.53 -15.50
CA GLN A 260 13.01 -14.71 -14.68
C GLN A 260 12.85 -14.42 -13.18
N ALA A 261 13.25 -13.23 -12.73
CA ALA A 261 13.06 -12.79 -11.36
C ALA A 261 11.57 -12.72 -10.99
N ALA A 262 10.77 -12.08 -11.85
CA ALA A 262 9.34 -11.96 -11.61
C ALA A 262 8.62 -13.31 -11.67
N GLU A 263 8.97 -14.21 -12.58
CA GLU A 263 8.41 -15.57 -12.59
C GLU A 263 8.66 -16.29 -11.26
N GLN A 264 9.87 -16.19 -10.69
CA GLN A 264 10.18 -16.86 -9.42
C GLN A 264 9.51 -16.22 -8.20
N ILE A 265 9.22 -14.91 -8.23
CA ILE A 265 8.60 -14.18 -7.12
C ILE A 265 7.08 -14.22 -7.21
N LEU A 266 6.53 -13.93 -8.39
CA LEU A 266 5.10 -13.77 -8.62
C LEU A 266 4.37 -15.13 -8.69
N PHE A 267 5.06 -16.25 -8.98
CA PHE A 267 4.46 -17.59 -8.88
C PHE A 267 4.00 -17.94 -7.46
N ILE A 268 4.57 -17.29 -6.43
CA ILE A 268 4.25 -17.57 -5.03
C ILE A 268 3.17 -16.60 -4.51
N ASP A 269 3.09 -15.35 -5.01
CA ASP A 269 2.32 -14.29 -4.34
C ASP A 269 1.51 -13.34 -5.24
N TYR A 270 1.23 -13.64 -6.53
CA TYR A 270 0.57 -12.65 -7.39
C TYR A 270 -0.43 -13.21 -8.41
N LYS A 271 -1.73 -13.05 -8.11
CA LYS A 271 -2.77 -12.97 -9.14
C LYS A 271 -3.03 -11.49 -9.43
N PRO A 272 -2.64 -10.94 -10.59
CA PRO A 272 -3.07 -9.61 -10.96
C PRO A 272 -4.59 -9.59 -11.14
N SER A 273 -5.26 -8.67 -10.46
CA SER A 273 -6.66 -8.32 -10.71
C SER A 273 -6.74 -7.54 -12.03
N SER A 274 -6.65 -8.26 -13.13
CA SER A 274 -6.95 -7.76 -14.46
C SER A 274 -7.89 -8.74 -15.14
N GLU A 275 -9.19 -8.65 -14.81
CA GLU A 275 -10.24 -9.07 -15.72
C GLU A 275 -10.22 -8.16 -16.97
N LYS A 276 -9.26 -8.39 -17.85
CA LYS A 276 -9.47 -8.16 -19.27
C LYS A 276 -9.88 -9.49 -19.85
N ARG A 277 -11.19 -9.71 -19.81
CA ARG A 277 -11.90 -10.75 -20.55
C ARG A 277 -11.60 -10.53 -22.03
N TRP A 278 -10.51 -11.12 -22.52
CA TRP A 278 -10.30 -11.31 -23.94
C TRP A 278 -11.39 -12.28 -24.39
N LEU A 279 -12.47 -11.70 -24.94
CA LEU A 279 -13.37 -12.42 -25.81
C LEU A 279 -12.50 -12.93 -26.97
N VAL A 280 -12.07 -14.19 -26.89
CA VAL A 280 -11.68 -14.92 -28.08
C VAL A 280 -12.96 -14.98 -28.92
N PRO A 281 -13.04 -14.33 -30.09
CA PRO A 281 -14.13 -14.63 -30.99
C PRO A 281 -13.95 -16.08 -31.38
N ALA A 282 -14.86 -16.94 -30.93
CA ALA A 282 -15.02 -18.26 -31.48
C ALA A 282 -15.28 -18.07 -32.98
N MET A 283 -14.26 -18.30 -33.80
CA MET A 283 -14.43 -18.53 -35.22
C MET A 283 -15.30 -19.78 -35.33
N VAL A 284 -16.61 -19.56 -35.45
CA VAL A 284 -17.53 -20.55 -35.98
C VAL A 284 -17.10 -20.76 -37.43
N SER A 285 -16.30 -21.79 -37.65
CA SER A 285 -16.02 -22.37 -38.95
C SER A 285 -17.33 -22.94 -39.53
N VAL A 286 -18.18 -22.06 -40.05
CA VAL A 286 -19.20 -22.42 -41.04
C VAL A 286 -18.46 -22.62 -42.36
N GLY A 287 -18.24 -23.87 -42.74
CA GLY A 287 -17.69 -24.19 -44.05
C GLY A 287 -16.89 -25.47 -44.12
N SER A 288 -17.52 -26.62 -43.82
CA SER A 288 -17.11 -27.95 -44.29
C SER A 288 -18.20 -28.99 -43.96
N LEU A 289 -19.45 -28.75 -44.38
CA LEU A 289 -20.53 -29.75 -44.38
C LEU A 289 -21.29 -29.74 -45.71
N VAL A 290 -20.55 -29.60 -46.81
CA VAL A 290 -21.02 -29.91 -48.16
C VAL A 290 -19.88 -30.61 -48.88
N VAL A 291 -19.87 -31.94 -48.79
CA VAL A 291 -19.41 -32.95 -49.76
C VAL A 291 -19.27 -34.25 -48.96
N GLY A 292 -20.24 -35.15 -49.09
CA GLY A 292 -20.18 -36.46 -48.43
C GLY A 292 -21.51 -37.15 -48.13
N PHE A 293 -22.66 -36.58 -48.50
CA PHE A 293 -23.97 -37.22 -48.33
C PHE A 293 -24.84 -37.12 -49.59
N GLY A 294 -24.23 -37.45 -50.74
CA GLY A 294 -24.90 -37.46 -52.04
C GLY A 294 -24.46 -38.58 -53.00
N MET A 295 -23.68 -39.57 -52.54
CA MET A 295 -23.17 -40.64 -53.42
C MET A 295 -23.39 -42.08 -52.92
N THR A 296 -24.24 -42.30 -51.91
CA THR A 296 -24.60 -43.67 -51.47
C THR A 296 -26.07 -44.02 -51.61
N TRP A 297 -26.91 -43.11 -52.13
CA TRP A 297 -28.32 -43.42 -52.48
C TRP A 297 -28.55 -43.72 -53.97
N GLY A 298 -27.54 -43.55 -54.83
CA GLY A 298 -27.63 -43.84 -56.27
C GLY A 298 -27.12 -45.22 -56.71
N VAL A 299 -26.54 -46.02 -55.81
CA VAL A 299 -25.90 -47.32 -56.18
C VAL A 299 -26.68 -48.54 -55.68
N MET A 300 -27.69 -48.36 -54.84
CA MET A 300 -28.49 -49.48 -54.31
C MET A 300 -29.76 -49.80 -55.12
N GLN A 301 -30.00 -49.08 -56.24
CA GLN A 301 -31.17 -49.30 -57.11
C GLN A 301 -30.82 -49.85 -58.50
N ALA A 302 -29.56 -50.24 -58.72
CA ALA A 302 -29.07 -50.80 -60.00
C ALA A 302 -28.63 -52.28 -59.90
N TYR A 303 -28.89 -52.95 -58.77
CA TYR A 303 -28.57 -54.38 -58.57
C TYR A 303 -29.81 -55.30 -58.54
N GLU A 304 -31.01 -54.79 -58.82
CA GLU A 304 -32.25 -55.60 -58.92
C GLU A 304 -32.62 -55.98 -60.36
N THR A 305 -31.65 -55.99 -61.27
CA THR A 305 -31.78 -56.51 -62.63
C THR A 305 -30.56 -57.34 -63.03
N VAL A 306 -30.29 -58.44 -62.32
CA VAL A 306 -29.73 -59.71 -62.86
C VAL A 306 -29.92 -60.79 -61.78
N ILE A 307 -30.88 -61.70 -62.06
CA ILE A 307 -31.13 -63.05 -61.48
C ILE A 307 -31.70 -63.10 -60.06
#